data_AF-A0A662G2I7-F1
#
_entry.id   AF-A0A662G2I7-F1
#
_cell.length_a   1.000
_cell.length_b   1.000
_cell.length_c   1.000
_cell.angle_alpha   90.00
_cell.angle_beta   90.00
_cell.angle_gamma   90.00
#
_symmetry.space_group_name_H-M   'P 1'
#
loop_
_entity.id
_entity.type
_entity.pdbx_description
1 polymer ?
#
loop_
_entity_poly.entity_id
_entity_poly.type
_entity_poly.pdbx_seq_one_letter_code
_entity_poly.pdbx_strand_id
1 'polypeptide(L)'
;MSGREDPYSLSTLDIEELVRKIIEVKKKFGYGHARLVIDSLSAFWLDKPAMARRYSYFIKKVLSKWNFTILVTSQYAISTSLPGYERILVKYLDKIFFIPIEELYKIYDLDTGYDFKVLSLNLNNGKLIWSPIINMIKHSYSGEIIKICLKDSRNISVSKGHSLILSKGRRFISKPSEEISEKDFLPTVSINIESNKIINIEKINSIKKCIVEKCYMYDISTEYGNFVAGDTLAICHNSEAFGWGIEHIADGIIRFRRSIREGYLRRYILIEKMRQTPHDLRIYEIKIVNGRGIVIIGPTKYRREDIALPEHIMRRIKREIEKSRRELE
;
A
#
# COMPACT_ATOMS: atom_id res chain seq x y z
N MET A 1 23.10 -31.67 -11.19
CA MET A 1 24.28 -30.98 -10.65
C MET A 1 23.89 -30.37 -9.30
N SER A 2 24.20 -31.05 -8.20
CA SER A 2 24.16 -30.44 -6.87
C SER A 2 25.18 -29.29 -6.86
N GLY A 3 24.69 -28.06 -6.72
CA GLY A 3 25.47 -26.85 -6.89
C GLY A 3 26.66 -26.83 -5.93
N ARG A 4 27.86 -26.84 -6.50
CA ARG A 4 29.09 -26.50 -5.81
C ARG A 4 28.89 -25.18 -5.05
N GLU A 5 29.49 -25.07 -3.87
CA GLU A 5 29.55 -23.86 -3.04
C GLU A 5 30.08 -22.67 -3.87
N ASP A 6 29.19 -21.96 -4.56
CA ASP A 6 29.54 -20.72 -5.23
C ASP A 6 29.86 -19.69 -4.14
N PRO A 7 31.10 -19.16 -4.07
CA PRO A 7 31.49 -18.22 -3.02
C PRO A 7 30.65 -16.95 -3.03
N TYR A 8 29.96 -16.63 -4.14
CA TYR A 8 29.09 -15.46 -4.29
C TYR A 8 27.63 -15.73 -3.91
N SER A 9 27.27 -16.98 -3.65
CA SER A 9 25.93 -17.35 -3.18
C SER A 9 25.76 -17.04 -1.69
N LEU A 10 24.53 -16.69 -1.32
CA LEU A 10 24.12 -16.57 0.08
C LEU A 10 23.72 -17.94 0.61
N SER A 11 24.10 -18.27 1.84
CA SER A 11 23.65 -19.49 2.51
C SER A 11 22.27 -19.32 3.14
N THR A 12 21.91 -18.09 3.54
CA THR A 12 20.58 -17.75 4.06
C THR A 12 20.03 -16.47 3.44
N LEU A 13 18.71 -16.32 3.44
CA LEU A 13 18.04 -15.11 2.96
C LEU A 13 18.04 -14.03 4.06
N ASP A 14 19.23 -13.58 4.43
CA ASP A 14 19.47 -12.57 5.47
C ASP A 14 20.18 -11.33 4.90
N ILE A 15 19.77 -10.15 5.37
CA ILE A 15 20.26 -8.87 4.85
C ILE A 15 21.70 -8.57 5.27
N GLU A 16 22.10 -9.01 6.46
CA GLU A 16 23.44 -8.79 7.00
C GLU A 16 24.44 -9.68 6.25
N GLU A 17 24.03 -10.90 5.92
CA GLU A 17 24.78 -11.78 5.05
C GLU A 17 25.01 -11.18 3.66
N LEU A 18 23.96 -10.64 3.02
CA LEU A 18 24.07 -9.95 1.74
C LEU A 18 25.11 -8.83 1.80
N VAL A 19 25.00 -7.94 2.79
CA VAL A 19 25.91 -6.79 2.95
C VAL A 19 27.35 -7.25 3.18
N ARG A 20 27.55 -8.25 4.05
CA ARG A 20 28.88 -8.83 4.31
C ARG A 20 29.48 -9.39 3.03
N LYS A 21 28.71 -10.16 2.26
CA LYS A 21 29.17 -10.75 1.00
C LYS A 21 29.56 -9.67 -0.01
N ILE A 22 28.74 -8.63 -0.19
CA ILE A 22 29.05 -7.50 -1.08
C ILE A 22 30.37 -6.84 -0.68
N ILE A 23 30.62 -6.65 0.61
CA ILE A 23 31.86 -6.08 1.12
C ILE A 23 33.06 -7.00 0.86
N GLU A 24 32.93 -8.31 1.09
CA GLU A 24 33.98 -9.29 0.80
C GLU A 24 34.36 -9.27 -0.67
N VAL A 25 33.37 -9.23 -1.56
CA VAL A 25 33.57 -9.06 -2.99
C VAL A 25 34.26 -7.73 -3.28
N LYS A 26 33.76 -6.62 -2.72
CA LYS A 26 34.34 -5.28 -2.92
C LYS A 26 35.82 -5.23 -2.55
N LYS A 27 36.23 -5.85 -1.44
CA LYS A 27 37.63 -5.94 -1.03
C LYS A 27 38.52 -6.60 -2.09
N LYS A 28 38.01 -7.63 -2.79
CA LYS A 28 38.73 -8.31 -3.89
C LYS A 28 38.85 -7.42 -5.13
N PHE A 29 37.83 -6.61 -5.42
CA PHE A 29 37.80 -5.69 -6.57
C PHE A 29 38.47 -4.32 -6.28
N GLY A 30 38.82 -4.04 -5.02
CA GLY A 30 39.46 -2.80 -4.58
C GLY A 30 38.49 -1.71 -4.11
N TYR A 31 39.06 -0.64 -3.53
CA TYR A 31 38.32 0.40 -2.79
C TYR A 31 37.90 1.61 -3.64
N GLY A 32 38.12 1.56 -4.96
CA GLY A 32 37.69 2.62 -5.89
C GLY A 32 36.17 2.76 -5.99
N HIS A 33 35.69 3.74 -6.75
CA HIS A 33 34.26 3.89 -7.00
C HIS A 33 33.69 2.67 -7.75
N ALA A 34 32.50 2.22 -7.38
CA ALA A 34 31.83 1.11 -8.07
C ALA A 34 30.31 1.30 -8.14
N ARG A 35 29.68 0.71 -9.15
CA ARG A 35 28.22 0.60 -9.23
C ARG A 35 27.77 -0.74 -8.68
N LEU A 36 26.82 -0.71 -7.75
CA LEU A 36 26.18 -1.88 -7.18
C LEU A 36 24.73 -1.94 -7.66
N VAL A 37 24.33 -3.07 -8.22
CA VAL A 37 22.94 -3.33 -8.61
C VAL A 37 22.42 -4.49 -7.77
N ILE A 38 21.28 -4.29 -7.09
CA ILE A 38 20.59 -5.33 -6.31
C ILE A 38 19.20 -5.53 -6.92
N ASP A 39 18.99 -6.70 -7.53
CA ASP A 39 17.72 -7.11 -8.12
C ASP A 39 17.26 -8.46 -7.55
N SER A 40 16.38 -8.53 -6.56
CA SER A 40 15.65 -7.44 -5.88
C SER A 40 15.79 -7.53 -4.36
N LEU A 41 15.57 -6.41 -3.66
CA LEU A 41 15.52 -6.45 -2.19
C LEU A 41 14.22 -7.03 -1.62
N SER A 42 13.18 -7.20 -2.44
CA SER A 42 11.89 -7.69 -1.95
C SER A 42 11.96 -9.05 -1.29
N ALA A 43 12.89 -9.90 -1.74
CA ALA A 43 13.10 -11.23 -1.16
C ALA A 43 13.35 -11.18 0.37
N PHE A 44 14.03 -10.15 0.87
CA PHE A 44 14.43 -10.04 2.28
C PHE A 44 13.31 -9.60 3.22
N TRP A 45 12.16 -9.20 2.70
CA TRP A 45 11.05 -8.68 3.51
C TRP A 45 9.67 -9.06 2.97
N LEU A 46 9.59 -10.06 2.09
CA LEU A 46 8.33 -10.58 1.57
C LEU A 46 7.42 -11.10 2.69
N ASP A 47 8.00 -11.77 3.68
CA ASP A 47 7.32 -12.30 4.86
C ASP A 47 7.21 -11.27 6.00
N LYS A 48 8.02 -10.21 5.96
CA LYS A 48 8.13 -9.17 7.01
C LYS A 48 8.20 -7.76 6.41
N PRO A 49 7.12 -7.25 5.80
CA PRO A 49 7.12 -5.95 5.12
C PRO A 49 7.63 -4.81 6.00
N ALA A 50 7.36 -4.86 7.32
CA ALA A 50 7.79 -3.84 8.27
C ALA A 50 9.30 -3.63 8.38
N MET A 51 10.07 -4.60 7.91
CA MET A 51 11.53 -4.54 7.96
C MET A 51 12.14 -3.78 6.78
N ALA A 52 11.36 -3.51 5.73
CA ALA A 52 11.84 -2.90 4.49
C ALA A 52 12.57 -1.57 4.73
N ARG A 53 12.04 -0.71 5.60
CA ARG A 53 12.70 0.55 6.02
C ARG A 53 14.06 0.30 6.63
N ARG A 54 14.08 -0.57 7.64
CA ARG A 54 15.24 -0.84 8.47
C ARG A 54 16.36 -1.43 7.61
N TYR A 55 16.02 -2.39 6.76
CA TYR A 55 16.93 -3.04 5.83
C TYR A 55 17.47 -2.08 4.76
N SER A 56 16.62 -1.25 4.17
CA SER A 56 17.05 -0.22 3.22
C SER A 56 17.99 0.80 3.85
N TYR A 57 17.70 1.24 5.08
CA TYR A 57 18.58 2.16 5.81
C TYR A 57 19.92 1.52 6.16
N PHE A 58 19.90 0.26 6.61
CA PHE A 58 21.10 -0.51 6.91
C PHE A 58 22.01 -0.62 5.70
N ILE A 59 21.47 -1.03 4.54
CA ILE A 59 22.21 -1.10 3.27
C ILE A 59 22.82 0.25 2.92
N LYS A 60 22.02 1.32 2.90
CA LYS A 60 22.52 2.67 2.57
C LYS A 60 23.63 3.08 3.54
N LYS A 61 23.41 2.96 4.85
CA LYS A 61 24.36 3.40 5.89
C LYS A 61 25.69 2.68 5.81
N VAL A 62 25.67 1.37 5.53
CA VAL A 62 26.89 0.57 5.47
C VAL A 62 27.58 0.74 4.11
N LEU A 63 26.88 0.49 3.01
CA LEU A 63 27.50 0.42 1.68
C LEU A 63 27.87 1.79 1.09
N SER A 64 27.23 2.88 1.50
CA SER A 64 27.65 4.24 1.07
C SER A 64 29.09 4.56 1.48
N LYS A 65 29.58 4.00 2.60
CA LYS A 65 30.96 4.16 3.06
C LYS A 65 31.98 3.42 2.19
N TRP A 66 31.52 2.54 1.30
CA TRP A 66 32.35 1.75 0.39
C TRP A 66 32.43 2.34 -1.03
N ASN A 67 32.06 3.61 -1.19
CA ASN A 67 32.10 4.35 -2.46
C ASN A 67 31.28 3.69 -3.59
N PHE A 68 30.09 3.20 -3.22
CA PHE A 68 29.14 2.64 -4.18
C PHE A 68 28.13 3.69 -4.67
N THR A 69 27.83 3.69 -5.97
CA THR A 69 26.52 4.11 -6.48
C THR A 69 25.61 2.89 -6.51
N ILE A 70 24.53 2.92 -5.72
CA ILE A 70 23.66 1.77 -5.52
C ILE A 70 22.35 1.95 -6.30
N LEU A 71 22.01 0.98 -7.14
CA LEU A 71 20.70 0.83 -7.75
C LEU A 71 20.02 -0.41 -7.19
N VAL A 72 18.77 -0.26 -6.77
CA VAL A 72 17.99 -1.34 -6.17
C VAL A 72 16.65 -1.43 -6.85
N THR A 73 16.19 -2.67 -7.12
CA THR A 73 14.79 -2.94 -7.44
C THR A 73 14.07 -3.47 -6.20
N SER A 74 12.83 -3.05 -6.03
CA SER A 74 11.92 -3.64 -5.07
C SER A 74 10.53 -3.68 -5.69
N GLN A 75 9.95 -4.88 -5.67
CA GLN A 75 8.55 -5.13 -5.92
C GLN A 75 7.77 -4.89 -4.62
N TYR A 76 6.58 -4.32 -4.74
CA TYR A 76 5.64 -4.13 -3.63
C TYR A 76 5.54 -5.44 -2.83
N ALA A 77 5.96 -5.39 -1.56
CA ALA A 77 5.67 -6.48 -0.64
C ALA A 77 4.16 -6.62 -0.51
N ILE A 78 3.71 -7.87 -0.38
CA ILE A 78 2.31 -8.21 -0.16
C ILE A 78 1.89 -7.50 1.14
N SER A 79 1.03 -6.49 1.00
CA SER A 79 0.50 -5.78 2.15
C SER A 79 -0.65 -6.59 2.74
N THR A 80 -0.72 -6.68 4.06
CA THR A 80 -1.90 -7.22 4.74
C THR A 80 -3.08 -6.27 4.51
N SER A 81 -4.31 -6.79 4.45
CA SER A 81 -5.34 -6.16 3.61
C SER A 81 -6.77 -6.59 3.98
N LEU A 82 -7.75 -5.96 3.35
CA LEU A 82 -9.18 -6.16 3.58
C LEU A 82 -9.79 -7.05 2.49
N PRO A 83 -10.78 -7.90 2.83
CA PRO A 83 -11.59 -8.60 1.84
C PRO A 83 -12.32 -7.63 0.90
N GLY A 84 -12.56 -8.06 -0.34
CA GLY A 84 -13.17 -7.21 -1.38
C GLY A 84 -14.55 -6.63 -1.03
N TYR A 85 -15.29 -7.29 -0.14
CA TYR A 85 -16.60 -6.85 0.31
C TYR A 85 -16.55 -5.74 1.37
N GLU A 86 -15.41 -5.50 2.01
CA GLU A 86 -15.27 -4.42 2.99
C GLU A 86 -15.47 -3.07 2.33
N ARG A 87 -16.26 -2.22 2.98
CA ARG A 87 -16.70 -0.95 2.40
C ARG A 87 -15.78 0.19 2.83
N ILE A 88 -15.56 1.11 1.90
CA ILE A 88 -14.68 2.27 2.07
C ILE A 88 -15.50 3.53 1.87
N LEU A 89 -15.26 4.52 2.72
CA LEU A 89 -15.79 5.85 2.55
C LEU A 89 -14.91 6.63 1.56
N VAL A 90 -15.47 6.94 0.40
CA VAL A 90 -14.77 7.56 -0.72
C VAL A 90 -15.42 8.88 -1.06
N LYS A 91 -14.64 9.95 -1.14
CA LYS A 91 -15.06 11.25 -1.66
C LYS A 91 -14.56 11.41 -3.10
N TYR A 92 -15.43 11.84 -3.99
CA TYR A 92 -15.09 12.27 -5.35
C TYR A 92 -15.83 13.57 -5.64
N LEU A 93 -15.08 14.61 -5.98
CA LEU A 93 -15.58 15.99 -5.99
C LEU A 93 -16.26 16.30 -4.63
N ASP A 94 -17.51 16.73 -4.63
CA ASP A 94 -18.28 17.03 -3.42
C ASP A 94 -19.18 15.88 -2.95
N LYS A 95 -19.12 14.72 -3.60
CA LYS A 95 -19.96 13.56 -3.28
C LYS A 95 -19.19 12.54 -2.47
N ILE A 96 -19.86 12.00 -1.45
CA ILE A 96 -19.34 10.93 -0.59
C ILE A 96 -20.09 9.64 -0.91
N PHE A 97 -19.34 8.56 -1.03
CA PHE A 97 -19.78 7.22 -1.40
C PHE A 97 -19.31 6.22 -0.35
N PHE A 98 -20.10 5.17 -0.12
CA PHE A 98 -19.72 4.05 0.73
C PHE A 98 -19.83 2.75 -0.07
N ILE A 99 -18.70 2.33 -0.65
CA ILE A 99 -18.66 1.26 -1.65
C ILE A 99 -17.66 0.16 -1.28
N PRO A 100 -17.87 -1.09 -1.72
CA PRO A 100 -16.88 -2.16 -1.54
C PRO A 100 -15.52 -1.79 -2.13
N ILE A 101 -14.43 -2.13 -1.43
CA ILE A 101 -13.06 -1.84 -1.85
C ILE A 101 -12.71 -2.51 -3.18
N GLU A 102 -13.27 -3.69 -3.46
CA GLU A 102 -13.09 -4.36 -4.75
C GLU A 102 -13.68 -3.55 -5.91
N GLU A 103 -14.84 -2.93 -5.69
CA GLU A 103 -15.48 -2.11 -6.70
C GLU A 103 -14.72 -0.81 -6.89
N LEU A 104 -14.27 -0.17 -5.81
CA LEU A 104 -13.36 0.97 -5.88
C LEU A 104 -12.08 0.63 -6.67
N TYR A 105 -11.49 -0.55 -6.45
CA TYR A 105 -10.29 -1.01 -7.16
C TYR A 105 -10.55 -1.14 -8.66
N LYS A 106 -11.68 -1.75 -9.07
CA LYS A 106 -12.05 -1.88 -10.48
C LYS A 106 -12.16 -0.51 -11.16
N ILE A 107 -12.76 0.46 -10.47
CA ILE A 107 -12.91 1.83 -10.96
C ILE A 107 -11.54 2.50 -11.11
N TYR A 108 -10.71 2.41 -10.07
CA TYR A 108 -9.38 3.02 -10.01
C TYR A 108 -8.39 2.41 -11.03
N ASP A 109 -8.45 1.09 -11.26
CA ASP A 109 -7.58 0.37 -12.19
C ASP A 109 -7.92 0.65 -13.66
N LEU A 110 -9.21 0.82 -13.96
CA LEU A 110 -9.69 1.20 -15.30
C LEU A 110 -9.28 2.62 -15.67
N ASP A 111 -9.35 3.56 -14.71
CA ASP A 111 -8.84 4.91 -14.93
C ASP A 111 -8.26 5.57 -13.68
N THR A 112 -6.96 5.87 -13.72
CA THR A 112 -6.22 6.51 -12.63
C THR A 112 -6.42 8.03 -12.58
N GLY A 113 -7.24 8.58 -13.47
CA GLY A 113 -7.50 10.02 -13.59
C GLY A 113 -8.68 10.55 -12.77
N TYR A 114 -9.20 9.77 -11.81
CA TYR A 114 -10.21 10.24 -10.86
C TYR A 114 -9.56 10.74 -9.56
N ASP A 115 -9.92 11.95 -9.11
CA ASP A 115 -9.52 12.49 -7.80
C ASP A 115 -10.33 11.85 -6.65
N PHE A 116 -10.23 10.53 -6.50
CA PHE A 116 -10.78 9.84 -5.35
C PHE A 116 -9.96 10.13 -4.10
N LYS A 117 -10.67 10.48 -3.03
CA LYS A 117 -10.13 10.66 -1.69
C LYS A 117 -10.78 9.68 -0.74
N VAL A 118 -10.02 9.16 0.21
CA VAL A 118 -10.52 8.34 1.31
C VAL A 118 -10.37 9.09 2.62
N LEU A 119 -11.17 8.74 3.62
CA LEU A 119 -11.04 9.35 4.93
C LEU A 119 -9.87 8.72 5.68
N SER A 120 -8.96 9.55 6.18
CA SER A 120 -7.77 9.16 6.95
C SER A 120 -7.73 9.91 8.28
N LEU A 121 -7.10 9.33 9.29
CA LEU A 121 -6.80 9.95 10.57
C LEU A 121 -5.38 10.52 10.59
N ASN A 122 -5.24 11.81 10.88
CA ASN A 122 -3.96 12.37 11.27
C ASN A 122 -3.66 12.00 12.73
N LEU A 123 -2.77 11.03 12.94
CA LEU A 123 -2.41 10.52 14.26
C LEU A 123 -1.77 11.58 15.19
N ASN A 124 -1.20 12.66 14.65
CA ASN A 124 -0.55 13.70 15.44
C ASN A 124 -1.55 14.62 16.15
N ASN A 125 -2.67 14.92 15.50
CA ASN A 125 -3.67 15.87 16.00
C ASN A 125 -5.07 15.27 16.19
N GLY A 126 -5.27 14.00 15.82
CA GLY A 126 -6.53 13.28 15.94
C GLY A 126 -7.62 13.77 14.98
N LYS A 127 -7.29 14.54 13.94
CA LYS A 127 -8.26 15.05 12.98
C LYS A 127 -8.42 14.11 11.79
N LEU A 128 -9.66 13.98 11.33
CA LEU A 128 -10.01 13.27 10.11
C LEU A 128 -9.80 14.17 8.90
N ILE A 129 -9.22 13.62 7.84
CA ILE A 129 -8.82 14.34 6.63
C ILE A 129 -9.15 13.48 5.41
N TRP A 130 -9.73 14.09 4.38
CA TRP A 130 -9.88 13.47 3.08
C TRP A 130 -8.52 13.42 2.37
N SER A 131 -7.91 12.24 2.31
CA SER A 131 -6.60 12.01 1.73
C SER A 131 -6.72 11.43 0.31
N PRO A 132 -5.91 11.88 -0.66
CA PRO A 132 -5.89 11.29 -1.99
C PRO A 132 -5.44 9.83 -1.94
N ILE A 133 -6.02 9.00 -2.79
CA ILE A 133 -5.55 7.63 -3.00
C ILE A 133 -4.22 7.69 -3.79
N ILE A 134 -3.13 7.28 -3.16
CA ILE A 134 -1.80 7.19 -3.78
C ILE A 134 -1.72 5.95 -4.68
N ASN A 135 -2.26 4.83 -4.19
CA ASN A 135 -2.25 3.54 -4.85
C ASN A 135 -3.36 2.65 -4.30
N MET A 136 -3.79 1.65 -5.08
CA MET A 136 -4.59 0.54 -4.56
C MET A 136 -3.90 -0.78 -4.89
N ILE A 137 -3.93 -1.71 -3.95
CA ILE A 137 -3.25 -2.99 -4.07
C ILE A 137 -4.31 -4.09 -4.12
N LYS A 138 -4.11 -5.08 -5.00
CA LYS A 138 -4.89 -6.32 -5.07
C LYS A 138 -3.92 -7.50 -5.12
N HIS A 139 -4.15 -8.51 -4.30
CA HIS A 139 -3.39 -9.76 -4.36
C HIS A 139 -4.25 -10.96 -3.94
N SER A 140 -3.82 -12.16 -4.36
CA SER A 140 -4.42 -13.41 -3.91
C SER A 140 -3.96 -13.71 -2.50
N TYR A 141 -4.88 -14.10 -1.63
CA TYR A 141 -4.64 -14.43 -0.23
C TYR A 141 -5.23 -15.80 0.12
N SER A 142 -4.48 -16.58 0.88
CA SER A 142 -4.89 -17.85 1.48
C SER A 142 -4.44 -17.82 2.94
N GLY A 143 -5.35 -17.98 3.89
CA GLY A 143 -5.01 -17.83 5.31
C GLY A 143 -6.19 -17.44 6.18
N GLU A 144 -5.90 -16.86 7.33
CA GLU A 144 -6.91 -16.50 8.34
C GLU A 144 -7.42 -15.06 8.11
N ILE A 145 -8.74 -14.92 8.02
CA ILE A 145 -9.46 -13.65 8.10
C ILE A 145 -9.96 -13.48 9.53
N ILE A 146 -9.64 -12.33 10.12
CA ILE A 146 -10.05 -11.94 11.45
C ILE A 146 -11.16 -10.90 11.32
N LYS A 147 -12.36 -11.26 11.77
CA LYS A 147 -13.56 -10.42 11.78
C LYS A 147 -13.81 -9.88 13.19
N ILE A 148 -13.72 -8.56 13.33
CA ILE A 148 -13.93 -7.84 14.58
C ILE A 148 -15.34 -7.26 14.57
N CYS A 149 -16.16 -7.62 15.55
CA CYS A 149 -17.54 -7.16 15.66
C CYS A 149 -17.70 -6.21 16.85
N LEU A 150 -18.44 -5.13 16.64
CA LEU A 150 -18.94 -4.23 17.67
C LEU A 150 -20.30 -4.71 18.20
N LYS A 151 -20.81 -4.03 19.22
CA LYS A 151 -22.06 -4.40 19.91
C LYS A 151 -23.30 -4.26 19.03
N ASP A 152 -23.28 -3.33 18.10
CA ASP A 152 -24.39 -3.01 17.19
C ASP A 152 -24.32 -3.77 15.86
N SER A 153 -23.61 -4.90 15.83
CA SER A 153 -23.40 -5.76 14.65
C SER A 153 -22.53 -5.16 13.55
N ARG A 154 -22.09 -3.89 13.66
CA ARG A 154 -21.04 -3.36 12.79
C ARG A 154 -19.78 -4.20 12.94
N ASN A 155 -19.11 -4.45 11.83
CA ASN A 155 -17.95 -5.31 11.82
C ASN A 155 -16.94 -4.89 10.75
N ILE A 156 -15.71 -5.35 10.92
CA ILE A 156 -14.64 -5.20 9.94
C ILE A 156 -13.85 -6.50 9.89
N SER A 157 -13.55 -6.95 8.68
CA SER A 157 -12.76 -8.15 8.41
C SER A 157 -11.41 -7.74 7.84
N VAL A 158 -10.34 -8.35 8.34
CA VAL A 158 -8.98 -8.08 7.89
C VAL A 158 -8.19 -9.38 7.81
N SER A 159 -7.19 -9.44 6.92
CA SER A 159 -6.25 -10.56 6.89
C SER A 159 -5.43 -10.62 8.18
N LYS A 160 -5.02 -11.82 8.61
CA LYS A 160 -3.98 -11.98 9.63
C LYS A 160 -2.74 -11.14 9.29
N GLY A 161 -2.20 -10.42 10.27
CA GLY A 161 -1.10 -9.47 10.14
C GLY A 161 -1.50 -8.05 9.71
N HIS A 162 -2.78 -7.77 9.41
CA HIS A 162 -3.21 -6.40 9.11
C HIS A 162 -3.38 -5.62 10.41
N SER A 163 -2.80 -4.42 10.48
CA SER A 163 -2.84 -3.62 11.69
C SER A 163 -4.02 -2.68 11.71
N LEU A 164 -4.75 -2.69 12.81
CA LEU A 164 -5.76 -1.67 13.11
C LEU A 164 -5.22 -0.67 14.12
N ILE A 165 -5.68 0.56 14.01
CA ILE A 165 -5.47 1.55 15.07
C ILE A 165 -6.45 1.24 16.21
N LEU A 166 -5.91 1.10 17.41
CA LEU A 166 -6.65 0.89 18.65
C LEU A 166 -6.43 2.06 19.62
N SER A 167 -7.36 2.23 20.55
CA SER A 167 -7.21 3.21 21.64
C SER A 167 -6.67 2.56 22.90
N LYS A 168 -5.63 3.16 23.47
CA LYS A 168 -5.11 2.85 24.82
C LYS A 168 -5.14 4.12 25.66
N GLY A 169 -6.27 4.36 26.32
CA GLY A 169 -6.51 5.59 27.08
C GLY A 169 -6.64 6.80 26.15
N ARG A 170 -5.66 7.72 26.20
CA ARG A 170 -5.62 8.92 25.35
C ARG A 170 -4.73 8.78 24.11
N ARG A 171 -4.11 7.62 23.91
CA ARG A 171 -3.16 7.38 22.81
C ARG A 171 -3.72 6.37 21.81
N PHE A 172 -3.38 6.57 20.54
CA PHE A 172 -3.62 5.61 19.47
C PHE A 172 -2.39 4.71 19.31
N ILE A 173 -2.62 3.40 19.20
CA ILE A 173 -1.59 2.41 18.97
C ILE A 173 -1.97 1.55 17.75
N SER A 174 -0.99 1.15 16.96
CA SER A 174 -1.20 0.19 15.88
C SER A 174 -0.99 -1.22 16.43
N LYS A 175 -1.93 -2.12 16.18
CA LYS A 175 -1.85 -3.51 16.66
C LYS A 175 -2.21 -4.48 15.53
N PRO A 176 -1.39 -5.50 15.23
CA PRO A 176 -1.73 -6.54 14.27
C PRO A 176 -3.00 -7.28 14.67
N SER A 177 -3.83 -7.62 13.69
CA SER A 177 -5.13 -8.27 13.85
C SER A 177 -5.16 -9.50 14.78
N GLU A 178 -4.09 -10.30 14.77
CA GLU A 178 -3.94 -11.52 15.55
C GLU A 178 -3.63 -11.26 17.03
N GLU A 179 -3.15 -10.06 17.36
CA GLU A 179 -2.90 -9.64 18.73
C GLU A 179 -4.11 -8.91 19.33
N ILE A 180 -5.10 -8.51 18.51
CA ILE A 180 -6.30 -7.79 18.97
C ILE A 180 -7.18 -8.72 19.82
N SER A 181 -7.70 -8.17 20.92
CA SER A 181 -8.52 -8.88 21.89
C SER A 181 -9.80 -8.10 22.22
N GLU A 182 -10.81 -8.76 22.78
CA GLU A 182 -12.07 -8.13 23.24
C GLU A 182 -11.89 -7.14 24.41
N LYS A 183 -10.68 -7.08 24.98
CA LYS A 183 -10.31 -6.08 25.99
C LYS A 183 -9.85 -4.76 25.35
N ASP A 184 -9.51 -4.79 24.07
CA ASP A 184 -9.09 -3.61 23.33
C ASP A 184 -10.28 -2.74 22.92
N PHE A 185 -10.01 -1.47 22.66
CA PHE A 185 -10.99 -0.49 22.21
C PHE A 185 -10.67 -0.04 20.79
N LEU A 186 -11.68 -0.06 19.93
CA LEU A 186 -11.61 0.29 18.52
C LEU A 186 -12.09 1.73 18.32
N PRO A 187 -11.22 2.65 17.89
CA PRO A 187 -11.59 3.96 17.39
C PRO A 187 -12.41 3.81 16.09
N THR A 188 -13.63 4.34 16.09
CA THR A 188 -14.50 4.39 14.92
C THR A 188 -14.83 5.83 14.58
N VAL A 189 -15.11 6.08 13.32
CA VAL A 189 -15.51 7.41 12.86
C VAL A 189 -17.03 7.50 12.83
N SER A 190 -17.63 8.58 13.36
CA SER A 190 -18.99 8.95 12.93
C SER A 190 -18.93 10.05 11.88
N ILE A 191 -19.79 9.94 10.89
CA ILE A 191 -19.88 10.93 9.81
C ILE A 191 -20.97 11.91 10.22
N ASN A 192 -20.61 12.94 10.97
CA ASN A 192 -21.46 14.11 11.17
C ASN A 192 -20.89 15.24 10.32
N ILE A 193 -21.68 15.78 9.40
CA ILE A 193 -21.24 16.61 8.27
C ILE A 193 -20.67 17.96 8.72
N GLU A 194 -20.90 18.35 9.97
CA GLU A 194 -20.65 19.71 10.47
C GLU A 194 -19.49 19.85 11.47
N SER A 195 -19.05 18.76 12.11
CA SER A 195 -18.06 18.84 13.20
C SER A 195 -16.79 18.06 12.88
N ASN A 196 -15.68 18.77 12.67
CA ASN A 196 -14.35 18.20 12.37
C ASN A 196 -13.70 17.41 13.55
N LYS A 197 -14.48 16.68 14.36
CA LYS A 197 -13.99 15.79 15.45
C LYS A 197 -15.04 14.74 15.81
N ILE A 198 -14.82 13.48 15.40
CA ILE A 198 -15.82 12.43 15.58
C ILE A 198 -15.19 11.03 15.64
N ILE A 199 -14.26 10.82 16.58
CA ILE A 199 -13.75 9.47 16.86
C ILE A 199 -14.47 8.95 18.09
N ASN A 200 -15.29 7.92 17.92
CA ASN A 200 -15.84 7.17 19.04
C ASN A 200 -14.85 6.10 19.44
N ILE A 201 -14.76 5.80 20.73
CA ILE A 201 -13.95 4.71 21.25
C ILE A 201 -14.91 3.60 21.67
N GLU A 202 -14.96 2.54 20.87
CA GLU A 202 -15.94 1.48 21.04
C GLU A 202 -15.28 0.19 21.55
N LYS A 203 -15.96 -0.51 22.45
CA LYS A 203 -15.47 -1.79 22.94
C LYS A 203 -15.74 -2.89 21.90
N ILE A 204 -14.74 -3.71 21.62
CA ILE A 204 -14.91 -4.89 20.78
C ILE A 204 -15.84 -5.89 21.48
N ASN A 205 -16.86 -6.35 20.78
CA ASN A 205 -17.85 -7.29 21.33
C ASN A 205 -17.44 -8.75 21.14
N SER A 206 -16.96 -9.10 19.94
CA SER A 206 -16.49 -10.45 19.63
C SER A 206 -15.49 -10.44 18.49
N ILE A 207 -14.56 -11.41 18.49
CA ILE A 207 -13.63 -11.63 17.38
C ILE A 207 -13.86 -13.03 16.80
N LYS A 208 -14.10 -13.11 15.49
CA LYS A 208 -14.31 -14.36 14.75
C LYS A 208 -13.16 -14.59 13.77
N LYS A 209 -12.72 -15.84 13.65
CA LYS A 209 -11.63 -16.23 12.75
C LYS A 209 -12.16 -17.20 11.70
N CYS A 210 -11.79 -16.99 10.44
CA CYS A 210 -12.20 -17.84 9.33
C CYS A 210 -10.99 -18.13 8.44
N ILE A 211 -10.74 -19.40 8.13
CA ILE A 211 -9.68 -19.78 7.19
C ILE A 211 -10.27 -19.79 5.78
N VAL A 212 -9.61 -19.12 4.85
CA VAL A 212 -9.97 -19.09 3.44
C VAL A 212 -8.86 -19.74 2.60
N GLU A 213 -9.25 -20.65 1.72
CA GLU A 213 -8.31 -21.34 0.82
C GLU A 213 -7.76 -20.39 -0.25
N LYS A 214 -8.62 -19.55 -0.83
CA LYS A 214 -8.21 -18.55 -1.81
C LYS A 214 -9.25 -17.44 -1.92
N CYS A 215 -8.80 -16.20 -1.77
CA CYS A 215 -9.61 -15.00 -2.02
C CYS A 215 -8.73 -13.88 -2.56
N TYR A 216 -9.35 -12.76 -2.97
CA TYR A 216 -8.62 -11.53 -3.24
C TYR A 216 -8.76 -10.57 -2.06
N MET A 217 -7.64 -9.98 -1.67
CA MET A 217 -7.59 -8.93 -0.68
C MET A 217 -7.08 -7.62 -1.28
N TYR A 218 -7.47 -6.52 -0.65
CA TYR A 218 -7.29 -5.17 -1.15
C TYR A 218 -6.77 -4.23 -0.07
N ASP A 219 -5.92 -3.28 -0.46
CA ASP A 219 -5.35 -2.27 0.44
C ASP A 219 -5.30 -0.91 -0.27
N ILE A 220 -5.39 0.17 0.50
CA ILE A 220 -5.42 1.55 -0.03
C ILE A 220 -4.25 2.32 0.53
N SER A 221 -3.46 2.88 -0.39
CA SER A 221 -2.37 3.75 -0.03
C SER A 221 -2.76 5.21 0.11
N THR A 222 -2.37 5.86 1.20
CA THR A 222 -2.74 7.24 1.54
C THR A 222 -1.55 8.02 2.09
N GLU A 223 -1.59 9.35 2.04
CA GLU A 223 -0.50 10.19 2.55
C GLU A 223 -0.31 10.08 4.07
N TYR A 224 -1.39 9.73 4.79
CA TYR A 224 -1.37 9.58 6.25
C TYR A 224 -1.09 8.15 6.71
N GLY A 225 -0.87 7.21 5.77
CA GLY A 225 -0.57 5.81 6.07
C GLY A 225 -1.71 5.07 6.77
N ASN A 226 -2.96 5.55 6.64
CA ASN A 226 -4.14 4.88 7.18
C ASN A 226 -5.41 5.33 6.43
N PHE A 227 -6.45 4.50 6.45
CA PHE A 227 -7.77 4.85 5.92
C PHE A 227 -8.88 4.25 6.78
N VAL A 228 -10.07 4.82 6.65
CA VAL A 228 -11.28 4.35 7.33
C VAL A 228 -11.98 3.30 6.47
N ALA A 229 -12.35 2.18 7.08
CA ALA A 229 -12.94 1.05 6.39
C ALA A 229 -13.90 0.23 7.26
N GLY A 230 -14.65 -0.64 6.58
CA GLY A 230 -15.62 -1.55 7.15
C GLY A 230 -16.87 -0.84 7.63
N ASP A 231 -17.88 -1.62 8.00
CA ASP A 231 -19.14 -1.08 8.54
C ASP A 231 -18.90 -0.37 9.87
N THR A 232 -17.85 -0.75 10.60
CA THR A 232 -17.41 -0.08 11.83
C THR A 232 -16.88 1.33 11.59
N LEU A 233 -16.47 1.68 10.36
CA LEU A 233 -15.67 2.86 10.08
C LEU A 233 -14.41 2.90 10.97
N ALA A 234 -13.76 1.76 11.11
CA ALA A 234 -12.51 1.62 11.85
C ALA A 234 -11.32 2.12 11.02
N ILE A 235 -10.27 2.55 11.72
CA ILE A 235 -9.06 3.05 11.08
C ILE A 235 -8.09 1.90 10.85
N CYS A 236 -7.96 1.52 9.59
CA CYS A 236 -6.99 0.57 9.09
C CYS A 236 -5.65 1.27 8.91
N HIS A 237 -4.59 0.75 9.53
CA HIS A 237 -3.25 1.25 9.25
C HIS A 237 -2.75 0.59 7.98
N ASN A 238 -2.24 1.38 7.04
CA ASN A 238 -1.74 0.86 5.79
C ASN A 238 -0.64 -0.13 6.10
N SER A 239 -0.72 -1.29 5.46
CA SER A 239 0.31 -2.33 5.57
C SER A 239 1.40 -2.07 4.52
N GLU A 240 1.67 -0.78 4.30
CA GLU A 240 2.25 -0.27 3.09
C GLU A 240 3.70 -0.66 2.97
N ALA A 241 3.96 -1.65 2.10
CA ALA A 241 5.24 -1.87 1.42
C ALA A 241 5.81 -0.63 0.70
N PHE A 242 4.98 0.38 0.46
CA PHE A 242 5.32 1.57 -0.31
C PHE A 242 4.96 2.79 0.53
N GLY A 243 5.95 3.44 1.15
CA GLY A 243 5.73 4.37 2.27
C GLY A 243 6.47 3.97 3.55
N TRP A 244 7.23 2.87 3.56
CA TRP A 244 8.12 2.53 4.68
C TRP A 244 9.23 3.56 4.91
N GLY A 245 9.28 4.73 4.26
CA GLY A 245 10.39 5.67 4.39
C GLY A 245 11.60 5.31 3.54
N ILE A 246 11.49 4.34 2.62
CA ILE A 246 12.50 4.11 1.58
C ILE A 246 12.61 5.38 0.73
N GLU A 247 11.49 6.05 0.49
CA GLU A 247 11.42 7.35 -0.18
C GLU A 247 12.17 8.46 0.55
N HIS A 248 12.32 8.38 1.88
CA HIS A 248 13.17 9.29 2.64
C HIS A 248 14.66 8.91 2.57
N ILE A 249 14.95 7.63 2.33
CA ILE A 249 16.30 7.07 2.29
C ILE A 249 16.90 7.21 0.88
N ALA A 250 16.12 6.99 -0.17
CA ALA A 250 16.58 7.00 -1.55
C ALA A 250 16.84 8.43 -2.04
N ASP A 251 17.94 8.61 -2.77
CA ASP A 251 18.25 9.88 -3.43
C ASP A 251 17.51 9.99 -4.78
N GLY A 252 17.20 8.87 -5.43
CA GLY A 252 16.35 8.81 -6.62
C GLY A 252 15.36 7.65 -6.56
N ILE A 253 14.15 7.84 -7.11
CA ILE A 253 13.09 6.83 -7.17
C ILE A 253 12.48 6.85 -8.57
N ILE A 254 12.53 5.70 -9.25
CA ILE A 254 11.89 5.47 -10.53
C ILE A 254 10.82 4.40 -10.31
N ARG A 255 9.56 4.78 -10.46
CA ARG A 255 8.42 3.88 -10.30
C ARG A 255 7.98 3.33 -11.65
N PHE A 256 7.82 2.02 -11.71
CA PHE A 256 7.18 1.34 -12.84
C PHE A 256 5.74 0.99 -12.48
N ARG A 257 4.82 1.20 -13.42
CA ARG A 257 3.40 0.83 -13.29
C ARG A 257 2.96 0.02 -14.49
N ARG A 258 1.95 -0.83 -14.30
CA ARG A 258 1.23 -1.52 -15.38
C ARG A 258 -0.27 -1.30 -15.21
N SER A 259 -1.00 -1.18 -16.30
CA SER A 259 -2.46 -1.14 -16.31
C SER A 259 -2.96 -1.80 -17.60
N ILE A 260 -4.09 -2.50 -17.50
CA ILE A 260 -4.74 -3.10 -18.66
C ILE A 260 -5.84 -2.13 -19.12
N ARG A 261 -5.70 -1.57 -20.33
CA ARG A 261 -6.70 -0.68 -20.93
C ARG A 261 -7.11 -1.21 -22.28
N GLU A 262 -8.42 -1.33 -22.50
CA GLU A 262 -8.99 -1.81 -23.78
C GLU A 262 -8.42 -3.16 -24.23
N GLY A 263 -8.11 -4.05 -23.28
CA GLY A 263 -7.50 -5.35 -23.56
C GLY A 263 -5.97 -5.32 -23.78
N TYR A 264 -5.33 -4.15 -23.76
CA TYR A 264 -3.88 -4.02 -23.91
C TYR A 264 -3.18 -3.76 -22.57
N LEU A 265 -2.14 -4.54 -22.28
CA LEU A 265 -1.23 -4.29 -21.14
C LEU A 265 -0.31 -3.10 -21.44
N ARG A 266 -0.67 -1.93 -20.92
CA ARG A 266 0.16 -0.73 -20.97
C ARG A 266 1.09 -0.67 -19.77
N ARG A 267 2.30 -0.17 -19.99
CA ARG A 267 3.33 0.00 -18.97
C ARG A 267 3.74 1.44 -18.92
N TYR A 268 4.07 1.91 -17.72
CA TYR A 268 4.41 3.29 -17.47
C TYR A 268 5.62 3.42 -16.56
N ILE A 269 6.33 4.53 -16.71
CA ILE A 269 7.43 4.95 -15.86
C ILE A 269 7.15 6.36 -15.32
N LEU A 270 7.51 6.59 -14.05
CA LEU A 270 7.43 7.87 -13.38
C LEU A 270 8.70 8.09 -12.56
N ILE A 271 9.30 9.28 -12.66
CA ILE A 271 10.34 9.70 -11.74
C ILE A 271 9.64 10.34 -10.54
N GLU A 272 9.64 9.65 -9.41
CA GLU A 272 8.94 10.14 -8.21
C GLU A 272 9.80 11.05 -7.35
N LYS A 273 11.11 10.83 -7.41
CA LYS A 273 12.07 11.59 -6.63
C LYS A 273 13.41 11.60 -7.35
N MET A 274 14.02 12.77 -7.43
CA MET A 274 15.46 12.93 -7.66
C MET A 274 15.93 14.08 -6.78
N ARG A 275 16.74 13.76 -5.76
CA ARG A 275 17.21 14.74 -4.80
C ARG A 275 18.08 15.77 -5.51
N GLN A 276 17.80 17.05 -5.26
CA GLN A 276 18.55 18.19 -5.81
C GLN A 276 18.60 18.24 -7.35
N THR A 277 17.71 17.53 -8.04
CA THR A 277 17.70 17.47 -9.51
C THR A 277 16.28 17.71 -10.04
N PRO A 278 16.06 18.78 -10.83
CA PRO A 278 14.81 18.95 -11.57
C PRO A 278 14.55 17.73 -12.46
N HIS A 279 13.33 17.22 -12.44
CA HIS A 279 12.92 16.08 -13.25
C HIS A 279 11.48 16.27 -13.74
N ASP A 280 11.13 15.58 -14.82
CA ASP A 280 9.78 15.62 -15.36
C ASP A 280 8.81 14.90 -14.41
N LEU A 281 7.69 15.56 -14.11
CA LEU A 281 6.66 15.06 -13.18
C LEU A 281 5.55 14.27 -13.89
N ARG A 282 5.61 14.17 -15.23
CA ARG A 282 4.63 13.43 -16.02
C ARG A 282 4.92 11.94 -15.98
N ILE A 283 3.85 11.16 -16.13
CA ILE A 283 3.94 9.72 -16.36
C ILE A 283 4.26 9.49 -17.83
N TYR A 284 5.17 8.56 -18.12
CA TYR A 284 5.56 8.20 -19.48
C TYR A 284 5.10 6.77 -19.82
N GLU A 285 4.45 6.59 -20.96
CA GLU A 285 4.16 5.24 -21.48
C GLU A 285 5.46 4.61 -22.02
N ILE A 286 5.66 3.33 -21.73
CA ILE A 286 6.83 2.57 -22.18
C ILE A 286 6.41 1.28 -22.88
N LYS A 287 7.23 0.86 -23.84
CA LYS A 287 7.17 -0.48 -24.47
C LYS A 287 8.45 -1.25 -24.19
N ILE A 288 8.35 -2.56 -24.18
CA ILE A 288 9.51 -3.45 -24.15
C ILE A 288 9.62 -4.05 -25.55
N VAL A 289 10.71 -3.71 -26.25
CA VAL A 289 10.95 -4.13 -27.62
C VAL A 289 12.10 -5.12 -27.64
N ASN A 290 11.89 -6.30 -28.24
CA ASN A 290 12.91 -7.34 -28.35
C ASN A 290 14.19 -6.78 -28.99
N GLY A 291 15.34 -7.06 -28.37
CA GLY A 291 16.65 -6.57 -28.82
C GLY A 291 16.93 -5.08 -28.55
N ARG A 292 15.96 -4.30 -28.04
CA ARG A 292 16.14 -2.88 -27.66
C ARG A 292 15.92 -2.61 -26.17
N GLY A 293 15.10 -3.41 -25.50
CA GLY A 293 14.74 -3.18 -24.10
C GLY A 293 13.61 -2.17 -23.95
N ILE A 294 13.68 -1.33 -22.91
CA ILE A 294 12.64 -0.34 -22.59
C ILE A 294 12.74 0.84 -23.55
N VAL A 295 11.64 1.13 -24.25
CA VAL A 295 11.48 2.27 -25.16
C VAL A 295 10.42 3.21 -24.58
N ILE A 296 10.80 4.48 -24.36
CA ILE A 296 9.89 5.54 -23.92
C ILE A 296 9.07 6.01 -25.13
N ILE A 297 7.74 5.89 -25.06
CA ILE A 297 6.83 6.30 -26.13
C ILE A 297 6.53 7.79 -26.04
N GLY A 298 6.29 8.29 -24.83
CA GLY A 298 6.01 9.71 -24.59
C GLY A 298 5.21 9.94 -23.31
N PRO A 299 5.06 11.21 -22.90
CA PRO A 299 4.27 11.58 -21.72
C PRO A 299 2.79 11.29 -21.99
N THR A 300 2.08 10.82 -20.96
CA THR A 300 0.64 10.61 -21.05
C THR A 300 -0.08 11.97 -21.09
N LYS A 301 -1.14 12.09 -21.90
CA LYS A 301 -1.98 13.30 -21.96
C LYS A 301 -2.97 13.40 -20.78
N TYR A 302 -3.13 12.33 -20.01
CA TYR A 302 -4.11 12.26 -18.94
C TYR A 302 -3.66 13.08 -17.74
N ARG A 303 -4.43 14.11 -17.37
CA ARG A 303 -4.35 14.77 -16.06
C ARG A 303 -5.28 14.06 -15.08
N ARG A 304 -4.96 14.14 -13.78
CA ARG A 304 -5.74 13.59 -12.66
C ARG A 304 -7.14 14.21 -12.49
N GLU A 305 -7.45 15.27 -13.24
CA GLU A 305 -8.62 16.13 -13.03
C GLU A 305 -9.68 16.01 -14.15
N ASP A 306 -9.32 15.48 -15.32
CA ASP A 306 -10.11 15.63 -16.56
C ASP A 306 -11.02 14.43 -16.89
N ILE A 307 -11.30 13.55 -15.93
CA ILE A 307 -12.08 12.34 -16.21
C ILE A 307 -13.34 12.30 -15.34
N ALA A 308 -14.49 12.42 -16.00
CA ALA A 308 -15.80 12.17 -15.41
C ALA A 308 -16.02 10.66 -15.27
N LEU A 309 -16.47 10.22 -14.09
CA LEU A 309 -16.79 8.82 -13.80
C LEU A 309 -17.65 8.21 -14.94
N PRO A 310 -17.31 7.03 -15.50
CA PRO A 310 -18.04 6.47 -16.62
C PRO A 310 -19.46 6.11 -16.18
N GLU A 311 -20.43 6.28 -17.08
CA GLU A 311 -21.86 6.23 -16.73
C GLU A 311 -22.30 4.90 -16.08
N HIS A 312 -21.70 3.78 -16.49
CA HIS A 312 -21.98 2.47 -15.89
C HIS A 312 -21.52 2.37 -14.43
N ILE A 313 -20.45 3.09 -14.06
CA ILE A 313 -19.95 3.17 -12.68
C ILE A 313 -20.87 4.06 -11.86
N MET A 314 -21.28 5.21 -12.39
CA MET A 314 -22.31 6.05 -11.76
C MET A 314 -23.60 5.27 -11.50
N ARG A 315 -24.08 4.48 -12.46
CA ARG A 315 -25.27 3.63 -12.30
C ARG A 315 -25.07 2.57 -11.22
N ARG A 316 -23.90 1.95 -11.14
CA ARG A 316 -23.59 0.92 -10.14
C ARG A 316 -23.49 1.50 -8.73
N ILE A 317 -22.78 2.61 -8.58
CA ILE A 317 -22.70 3.37 -7.32
C ILE A 317 -24.10 3.82 -6.88
N LYS A 318 -24.92 4.33 -7.80
CA LYS A 318 -26.30 4.75 -7.50
C LYS A 318 -27.15 3.58 -6.99
N ARG A 319 -27.04 2.40 -7.61
CA ARG A 319 -27.72 1.18 -7.14
C ARG A 319 -27.29 0.76 -5.73
N GLU A 320 -25.99 0.83 -5.42
CA GLU A 320 -25.48 0.47 -4.08
C GLU A 320 -25.91 1.49 -3.01
N ILE A 321 -25.96 2.79 -3.34
CA ILE A 321 -26.52 3.81 -2.45
C ILE A 321 -28.01 3.55 -2.20
N GLU A 322 -28.78 3.28 -3.25
CA GLU A 322 -30.21 2.97 -3.14
C GLU A 322 -30.45 1.70 -2.30
N LYS A 323 -29.58 0.71 -2.41
CA LYS A 323 -29.64 -0.52 -1.61
C LYS A 323 -29.35 -0.26 -0.14
N SER A 324 -28.27 0.46 0.18
CA SER A 324 -27.94 0.80 1.58
C SER A 324 -28.92 1.78 2.22
N ARG A 325 -29.57 2.64 1.44
CA ARG A 325 -30.66 3.50 1.93
C ARG A 325 -31.89 2.67 2.32
N ARG A 326 -32.21 1.62 1.56
CA ARG A 326 -33.30 0.67 1.88
C ARG A 326 -32.99 -0.28 3.04
N GLU A 327 -31.72 -0.47 3.38
CA GLU A 327 -31.29 -1.28 4.54
C GLU A 327 -31.23 -0.46 5.84
N LEU A 328 -31.36 0.87 5.75
CA LEU A 328 -31.38 1.83 6.87
C LEU A 328 -32.78 2.40 7.18
N GLU A 329 -33.76 2.09 6.34
CA GLU A 329 -35.20 2.30 6.56
C GLU A 329 -35.82 0.99 7.06
#